data_AF-A0A3D2NI70-F1
#
_entry.id   AF-A0A3D2NI70-F1
#
_cell.length_a   1.000
_cell.length_b   1.000
_cell.length_c   1.000
_cell.angle_alpha   90.00
_cell.angle_beta   90.00
_cell.angle_gamma   90.00
#
_symmetry.space_group_name_H-M   'P 1'
#
loop_
_entity.id
_entity.type
_entity.pdbx_description
1 polymer ?
#
loop_
_entity_poly.entity_id
_entity_poly.type
_entity_poly.pdbx_seq_one_letter_code
_entity_poly.pdbx_strand_id
1 'polypeptide(L)'
;MAVDASVHLPDDLLARIRARAASVDAENVFPEQDLAELQAAGYLSILVPAELGGAGLGLADAAALQQRLASAAPATALAVNMHLVWTGVAKVLADRGDDSLRFVQEGAVAGEIFAFGISEAGNDLVLFGSDTDAAPRPDGSYAFTGTKIFTSLG
;
A
#
# COMPACT_ATOMS: atom_id res chain seq x y z
N MET A 1 16.34 17.32 6.50
CA MET A 1 15.56 18.42 5.90
C MET A 1 14.14 17.89 5.77
N ALA A 2 13.11 18.59 6.27
CA ALA A 2 11.74 18.07 6.20
C ALA A 2 11.32 17.93 4.73
N VAL A 3 10.74 16.78 4.36
CA VAL A 3 10.20 16.55 3.02
C VAL A 3 9.06 17.54 2.78
N ASP A 4 9.07 18.20 1.62
CA ASP A 4 7.95 19.03 1.20
C ASP A 4 6.78 18.13 0.81
N ALA A 5 5.83 17.98 1.72
CA ALA A 5 4.67 17.15 1.52
C ALA A 5 3.84 17.56 0.28
N SER A 6 3.94 18.81 -0.17
CA SER A 6 3.17 19.31 -1.34
C SER A 6 3.67 18.74 -2.66
N VAL A 7 4.90 18.24 -2.70
CA VAL A 7 5.46 17.55 -3.88
C VAL A 7 4.74 16.23 -4.14
N HIS A 8 4.38 15.50 -3.08
CA HIS A 8 3.76 14.17 -3.18
C HIS A 8 2.24 14.18 -3.04
N LEU A 9 1.70 15.20 -2.37
CA LEU A 9 0.26 15.41 -2.19
C LEU A 9 -0.05 16.91 -2.36
N PRO A 10 -0.06 17.42 -3.60
CA PRO A 10 -0.35 18.83 -3.83
C PRO A 10 -1.80 19.18 -3.46
N ASP A 11 -2.05 20.45 -3.14
CA ASP A 11 -3.33 20.89 -2.58
C ASP A 11 -4.50 20.70 -3.56
N ASP A 12 -4.27 20.82 -4.87
CA ASP A 12 -5.29 20.59 -5.88
C ASP A 12 -5.70 19.10 -5.94
N LEU A 13 -4.74 18.17 -5.80
CA LEU A 13 -5.00 16.74 -5.69
C LEU A 13 -5.85 16.45 -4.45
N LEU A 14 -5.44 16.98 -3.29
CA LEU A 14 -6.19 16.78 -2.04
C LEU A 14 -7.58 17.42 -2.09
N ALA A 15 -7.76 18.54 -2.79
CA ALA A 15 -9.06 19.16 -2.99
C ALA A 15 -9.99 18.26 -3.82
N ARG A 16 -9.48 17.65 -4.89
CA ARG A 16 -10.25 16.70 -5.72
C ARG A 16 -10.62 15.43 -4.95
N ILE A 17 -9.67 14.84 -4.22
CA ILE A 17 -9.92 13.68 -3.35
C ILE A 17 -10.98 14.01 -2.29
N ARG A 18 -10.84 15.16 -1.60
CA ARG A 18 -11.82 15.61 -0.59
C ARG A 18 -13.21 15.81 -1.17
N ALA A 19 -13.33 16.33 -2.40
CA ALA A 19 -14.62 16.56 -3.04
C ALA A 19 -15.40 15.25 -3.30
N ARG A 20 -14.70 14.11 -3.46
CA ARG A 20 -15.30 12.79 -3.68
C ARG A 20 -15.57 12.00 -2.40
N ALA A 21 -14.91 12.34 -1.29
CA ALA A 21 -14.94 11.56 -0.06
C ALA A 21 -16.36 11.29 0.46
N ALA A 22 -17.25 12.27 0.42
CA ALA A 22 -18.63 12.12 0.92
C ALA A 22 -19.49 11.17 0.06
N SER A 23 -19.36 11.22 -1.26
CA SER A 23 -20.11 10.31 -2.14
C SER A 23 -19.56 8.89 -2.07
N VAL A 24 -18.22 8.75 -2.03
CA VAL A 24 -17.56 7.45 -1.85
C VAL A 24 -18.03 6.75 -0.58
N ASP A 25 -18.12 7.49 0.54
CA ASP A 25 -18.62 6.98 1.81
C ASP A 25 -20.12 6.62 1.74
N ALA A 26 -20.96 7.54 1.27
CA ALA A 26 -22.41 7.34 1.22
C ALA A 26 -22.85 6.20 0.28
N GLU A 27 -22.12 6.01 -0.82
CA GLU A 27 -22.41 4.97 -1.81
C GLU A 27 -21.70 3.64 -1.49
N ASN A 28 -20.81 3.62 -0.50
CA ASN A 28 -20.01 2.46 -0.10
C ASN A 28 -19.27 1.83 -1.29
N VAL A 29 -18.60 2.69 -2.07
CA VAL A 29 -17.85 2.30 -3.27
C VAL A 29 -16.34 2.41 -3.04
N PHE A 30 -15.57 1.66 -3.82
CA PHE A 30 -14.12 1.76 -3.78
C PHE A 30 -13.63 3.07 -4.45
N PRO A 31 -12.67 3.82 -3.88
CA PRO A 31 -12.22 5.11 -4.41
C PRO A 31 -11.24 4.94 -5.59
N GLU A 32 -11.70 4.33 -6.69
CA GLU A 32 -10.87 4.04 -7.88
C GLU A 32 -10.19 5.30 -8.44
N GLN A 33 -10.94 6.40 -8.53
CA GLN A 33 -10.41 7.65 -9.05
C GLN A 33 -9.31 8.23 -8.15
N ASP A 34 -9.46 8.14 -6.83
CA ASP A 34 -8.41 8.61 -5.92
C ASP A 34 -7.15 7.76 -6.06
N LEU A 35 -7.30 6.43 -6.15
CA LEU A 35 -6.19 5.51 -6.35
C LEU A 35 -5.41 5.81 -7.64
N ALA A 36 -6.13 6.04 -8.74
CA ALA A 36 -5.53 6.39 -10.03
C ALA A 36 -4.79 7.74 -9.97
N GLU A 37 -5.37 8.76 -9.32
CA GLU A 37 -4.71 10.06 -9.17
C GLU A 37 -3.48 9.98 -8.24
N LEU A 38 -3.52 9.19 -7.17
CA LEU A 38 -2.38 8.94 -6.28
C LEU A 38 -1.27 8.19 -7.00
N GLN A 39 -1.61 7.20 -7.83
CA GLN A 39 -0.64 6.49 -8.67
C GLN A 39 0.02 7.44 -9.67
N ALA A 40 -0.76 8.27 -10.38
CA ALA A 40 -0.25 9.25 -11.33
C ALA A 40 0.65 10.31 -10.67
N ALA A 41 0.38 10.65 -9.40
CA ALA A 41 1.22 11.55 -8.60
C ALA A 41 2.52 10.91 -8.08
N GLY A 42 2.75 9.61 -8.32
CA GLY A 42 3.89 8.87 -7.79
C GLY A 42 3.79 8.61 -6.28
N TYR A 43 2.61 8.78 -5.68
CA TYR A 43 2.41 8.63 -4.24
C TYR A 43 2.63 7.19 -3.77
N LEU A 44 2.34 6.21 -4.63
CA LEU A 44 2.46 4.79 -4.29
C LEU A 44 3.92 4.33 -4.21
N SER A 45 4.85 5.00 -4.89
CA SER A 45 6.28 4.65 -4.88
C SER A 45 7.12 5.50 -3.92
N ILE A 46 6.51 6.22 -2.96
CA ILE A 46 7.24 7.15 -2.09
C ILE A 46 8.32 6.49 -1.22
N LEU A 47 8.11 5.24 -0.82
CA LEU A 47 9.06 4.44 -0.01
C LEU A 47 10.07 3.66 -0.87
N VAL A 48 9.89 3.63 -2.19
CA VAL A 48 10.82 2.94 -3.09
C VAL A 48 12.10 3.78 -3.25
N PRO A 49 13.31 3.18 -3.20
CA PRO A 49 14.56 3.91 -3.39
C PRO A 49 14.61 4.73 -4.69
N ALA A 50 15.29 5.88 -4.65
CA ALA A 50 15.36 6.81 -5.77
C ALA A 50 16.08 6.20 -6.99
N GLU A 51 17.08 5.35 -6.76
CA GLU A 51 17.79 4.59 -7.78
C GLU A 51 16.91 3.58 -8.52
N LEU A 52 15.76 3.20 -7.95
CA LEU A 52 14.75 2.36 -8.59
C LEU A 52 13.60 3.17 -9.20
N GLY A 53 13.63 4.50 -9.10
CA GLY A 53 12.59 5.39 -9.64
C GLY A 53 11.50 5.81 -8.66
N GLY A 54 11.66 5.52 -7.36
CA GLY A 54 10.78 6.03 -6.30
C GLY A 54 11.24 7.36 -5.70
N ALA A 55 10.60 7.79 -4.60
CA ALA A 55 10.99 9.02 -3.90
C ALA A 55 12.03 8.82 -2.78
N GLY A 56 12.29 7.57 -2.38
CA GLY A 56 13.29 7.22 -1.37
C GLY A 56 12.98 7.72 0.05
N LEU A 57 11.72 8.04 0.35
CA LEU A 57 11.32 8.61 1.63
C LEU A 57 11.45 7.60 2.78
N GLY A 58 11.60 8.13 4.00
CA GLY A 58 11.58 7.34 5.21
C GLY A 58 10.16 7.13 5.76
N LEU A 59 10.03 6.23 6.75
CA LEU A 59 8.76 5.94 7.41
C LEU A 59 8.11 7.19 8.04
N ALA A 60 8.91 8.09 8.60
CA ALA A 60 8.40 9.32 9.23
C ALA A 60 7.74 10.25 8.20
N ASP A 61 8.35 10.40 7.02
CA ASP A 61 7.80 11.23 5.93
C ASP A 61 6.53 10.58 5.34
N ALA A 62 6.55 9.26 5.13
CA ALA A 62 5.37 8.52 4.68
C ALA A 62 4.20 8.62 5.67
N ALA A 63 4.47 8.56 6.98
CA ALA A 63 3.46 8.73 8.01
C ALA A 63 2.85 10.15 8.01
N ALA A 64 3.68 11.19 7.87
CA ALA A 64 3.22 12.57 7.77
C ALA A 64 2.35 12.79 6.51
N LEU A 65 2.74 12.18 5.39
CA LEU A 65 1.95 12.20 4.16
C LEU A 65 0.62 11.44 4.30
N GLN A 66 0.62 10.28 4.95
CA GLN A 66 -0.61 9.53 5.24
C GLN A 66 -1.58 10.34 6.12
N GLN A 67 -1.08 11.03 7.15
CA GLN A 67 -1.88 11.94 7.96
C GLN A 67 -2.50 13.06 7.11
N ARG A 68 -1.72 13.63 6.19
CA ARG A 68 -2.21 14.66 5.26
C ARG A 68 -3.32 14.12 4.35
N LEU A 69 -3.13 12.95 3.75
CA LEU A 69 -4.15 12.31 2.90
C LEU A 69 -5.41 11.97 3.70
N ALA A 70 -5.27 11.45 4.91
CA ALA A 70 -6.38 11.13 5.79
C ALA A 70 -7.21 12.36 6.17
N SER A 71 -6.62 13.55 6.23
CA SER A 71 -7.36 14.82 6.43
C SER A 71 -8.29 15.18 5.26
N ALA A 72 -8.09 14.58 4.08
CA ALA A 72 -8.92 14.77 2.89
C ALA A 72 -9.91 13.63 2.70
N ALA A 73 -9.44 12.38 2.80
CA ALA A 73 -10.26 11.18 2.65
C ALA A 73 -9.67 10.03 3.50
N PRO A 74 -10.18 9.79 4.72
CA PRO A 74 -9.71 8.71 5.58
C PRO A 74 -9.80 7.31 4.95
N ALA A 75 -10.88 7.03 4.22
CA ALA A 75 -11.08 5.74 3.55
C ALA A 75 -10.01 5.48 2.48
N THR A 76 -9.71 6.49 1.66
CA THR A 76 -8.64 6.44 0.64
C THR A 76 -7.27 6.25 1.28
N ALA A 77 -6.97 7.00 2.36
CA ALA A 77 -5.72 6.83 3.10
C ALA A 77 -5.56 5.39 3.63
N LEU A 78 -6.62 4.86 4.26
CA LEU A 78 -6.63 3.49 4.76
C LEU A 78 -6.45 2.46 3.64
N ALA A 79 -7.11 2.65 2.50
CA ALA A 79 -6.98 1.76 1.35
C ALA A 79 -5.52 1.67 0.89
N VAL A 80 -4.88 2.81 0.57
CA VAL A 80 -3.49 2.80 0.06
C VAL A 80 -2.44 2.42 1.11
N ASN A 81 -2.78 2.49 2.40
CA ASN A 81 -1.85 2.16 3.47
C ASN A 81 -1.33 0.72 3.38
N MET A 82 -2.13 -0.25 2.90
CA MET A 82 -1.65 -1.63 2.76
C MET A 82 -0.56 -1.77 1.70
N HIS A 83 -0.62 -0.97 0.63
CA HIS A 83 0.47 -0.89 -0.35
C HIS A 83 1.74 -0.28 0.28
N LEU A 84 1.57 0.77 1.10
CA LEU A 84 2.70 1.40 1.80
C LEU A 84 3.34 0.48 2.85
N VAL A 85 2.59 -0.43 3.47
CA VAL A 85 3.15 -1.46 4.35
C VAL A 85 4.16 -2.33 3.60
N TRP A 86 3.79 -2.85 2.42
CA TRP A 86 4.68 -3.73 1.65
C TRP A 86 5.90 -3.01 1.08
N THR A 87 5.73 -1.81 0.53
CA THR A 87 6.88 -1.00 0.08
C THR A 87 7.78 -0.59 1.25
N GLY A 88 7.20 -0.35 2.43
CA GLY A 88 7.94 -0.10 3.67
C GLY A 88 8.74 -1.31 4.17
N VAL A 89 8.15 -2.52 4.15
CA VAL A 89 8.88 -3.76 4.50
C VAL A 89 10.03 -3.99 3.53
N ALA A 90 9.77 -3.87 2.22
CA ALA A 90 10.80 -4.02 1.20
C ALA A 90 11.94 -3.01 1.39
N LYS A 91 11.61 -1.75 1.71
CA LYS A 91 12.62 -0.73 2.06
C LYS A 91 13.45 -1.13 3.27
N VAL A 92 12.81 -1.54 4.37
CA VAL A 92 13.52 -1.90 5.61
C VAL A 92 14.46 -3.09 5.41
N LEU A 93 14.07 -4.07 4.60
CA LEU A 93 14.94 -5.19 4.23
C LEU A 93 16.12 -4.73 3.37
N ALA A 94 15.87 -3.92 2.34
CA ALA A 94 16.91 -3.38 1.47
C ALA A 94 17.92 -2.52 2.23
N ASP A 95 17.46 -1.65 3.13
CA ASP A 95 18.30 -0.82 4.01
C ASP A 95 19.21 -1.69 4.92
N ARG A 96 18.87 -2.98 5.12
CA ARG A 96 19.65 -3.97 5.88
C ARG A 96 20.46 -4.92 5.00
N GLY A 97 20.47 -4.73 3.69
CA GLY A 97 21.21 -5.56 2.73
C GLY A 97 20.49 -6.83 2.30
N ASP A 98 19.17 -6.92 2.50
CA ASP A 98 18.32 -8.01 2.03
C ASP A 98 17.45 -7.52 0.85
N ASP A 99 17.71 -8.04 -0.35
CA ASP A 99 17.03 -7.69 -1.60
C ASP A 99 15.92 -8.68 -1.99
N SER A 100 15.51 -9.57 -1.08
CA SER A 100 14.49 -10.60 -1.34
C SER A 100 13.14 -10.04 -1.79
N LEU A 101 12.82 -8.79 -1.40
CA LEU A 101 11.60 -8.08 -1.80
C LEU A 101 11.83 -6.98 -2.85
N ARG A 102 12.95 -7.04 -3.59
CA ARG A 102 13.22 -6.07 -4.67
C ARG A 102 12.11 -6.03 -5.74
N PHE A 103 11.46 -7.16 -6.02
CA PHE A 103 10.33 -7.22 -6.95
C PHE A 103 9.14 -6.35 -6.51
N VAL A 104 8.93 -6.15 -5.20
CA VAL A 104 7.87 -5.26 -4.67
C VAL A 104 8.19 -3.81 -5.02
N GLN A 105 9.47 -3.42 -4.93
CA GLN A 105 9.92 -2.08 -5.24
C GLN A 105 9.82 -1.79 -6.74
N GLU A 106 10.28 -2.72 -7.57
CA GLU A 106 10.21 -2.62 -9.04
C GLU A 106 8.76 -2.65 -9.52
N GLY A 107 7.93 -3.54 -8.96
CA GLY A 107 6.50 -3.61 -9.24
C GLY A 107 5.78 -2.31 -8.88
N ALA A 108 6.03 -1.74 -7.70
CA ALA A 108 5.39 -0.49 -7.27
C ALA A 108 5.73 0.69 -8.22
N VAL A 109 6.97 0.76 -8.70
CA VAL A 109 7.38 1.77 -9.71
C VAL A 109 6.74 1.50 -11.08
N ALA A 110 6.56 0.22 -11.44
CA ALA A 110 5.85 -0.19 -12.65
C ALA A 110 4.32 -0.01 -12.56
N GLY A 111 3.80 0.41 -11.41
CA GLY A 111 2.37 0.65 -11.18
C GLY A 111 1.61 -0.56 -10.64
N GLU A 112 2.29 -1.60 -10.17
CA GLU A 112 1.65 -2.69 -9.42
C GLU A 112 1.19 -2.19 -8.04
N ILE A 113 0.03 -2.70 -7.62
CA ILE A 113 -0.59 -2.36 -6.35
C ILE A 113 -0.59 -3.62 -5.49
N PHE A 114 -0.18 -3.47 -4.23
CA PHE A 114 0.01 -4.58 -3.32
C PHE A 114 -1.03 -4.47 -2.20
N ALA A 115 -1.80 -5.55 -2.02
CA ALA A 115 -2.74 -5.70 -0.93
C ALA A 115 -2.13 -6.58 0.17
N PHE A 116 -2.75 -6.56 1.36
CA PHE A 116 -2.32 -7.38 2.49
C PHE A 116 -3.48 -8.21 3.05
N GLY A 117 -3.56 -9.47 2.61
CA GLY A 117 -4.59 -10.41 3.04
C GLY A 117 -4.06 -11.42 4.07
N ILE A 118 -4.13 -11.07 5.35
CA ILE A 118 -3.74 -11.99 6.45
C ILE A 118 -4.96 -12.55 7.18
N SER A 119 -5.91 -11.68 7.54
CA SER A 119 -6.96 -12.02 8.48
C SER A 119 -7.86 -13.14 7.97
N GLU A 120 -8.26 -14.04 8.87
CA GLU A 120 -9.13 -15.18 8.61
C GLU A 120 -10.20 -15.23 9.70
N ALA A 121 -11.41 -15.68 9.35
CA ALA A 121 -12.51 -15.74 10.30
C ALA A 121 -12.22 -16.77 11.40
N GLY A 122 -12.24 -16.33 12.67
CA GLY A 122 -12.01 -17.21 13.83
C GLY A 122 -10.53 -17.44 14.17
N ASN A 123 -9.59 -16.79 13.48
CA ASN A 123 -8.16 -16.88 13.75
C ASN A 123 -7.63 -15.58 14.42
N ASP A 124 -7.42 -15.63 15.73
CA ASP A 124 -6.87 -14.52 16.51
C ASP A 124 -5.32 -14.45 16.47
N LEU A 125 -4.65 -15.46 15.90
CA LEU A 125 -3.19 -15.58 15.85
C LEU A 125 -2.57 -15.04 14.55
N VAL A 126 -3.41 -14.59 13.61
CA VAL A 126 -3.01 -13.96 12.34
C VAL A 126 -2.10 -14.91 11.54
N LEU A 127 -0.91 -14.47 11.12
CA LEU A 127 0.11 -15.25 10.44
C LEU A 127 0.52 -16.53 11.18
N PHE A 128 0.51 -16.52 12.51
CA PHE A 128 1.00 -17.66 13.30
C PHE A 128 -0.02 -18.80 13.42
N GLY A 129 -1.26 -18.57 13.00
CA GLY A 129 -2.33 -19.57 13.04
C GLY A 129 -3.10 -19.66 11.74
N SER A 130 -2.47 -19.35 10.59
CA SER A 130 -3.20 -19.32 9.32
C SER A 130 -3.76 -20.71 8.98
N ASP A 131 -5.07 -20.76 8.71
CA ASP A 131 -5.80 -21.95 8.25
C ASP A 131 -5.71 -22.14 6.72
N THR A 132 -5.12 -21.17 6.00
CA THR A 132 -4.84 -21.30 4.56
C THR A 132 -3.85 -22.44 4.33
N ASP A 133 -4.28 -23.45 3.56
CA ASP A 133 -3.43 -24.58 3.18
C ASP A 133 -2.42 -24.16 2.11
N ALA A 134 -1.16 -24.51 2.31
CA ALA A 134 -0.06 -24.27 1.38
C ALA A 134 0.53 -25.63 0.95
N ALA A 135 0.01 -26.17 -0.15
CA ALA A 135 0.40 -27.48 -0.65
C ALA A 135 1.58 -27.37 -1.65
N PRO A 136 2.72 -28.05 -1.41
CA PRO A 136 3.84 -28.03 -2.34
C PRO A 136 3.48 -28.74 -3.65
N ARG A 137 3.98 -28.21 -4.78
CA ARG A 137 3.80 -28.79 -6.13
C ARG A 137 5.12 -29.42 -6.63
N PRO A 138 5.06 -30.35 -7.60
CA PRO A 138 6.25 -31.03 -8.13
C PRO A 138 7.31 -30.11 -8.76
N ASP A 139 6.91 -28.92 -9.21
CA ASP A 139 7.78 -27.90 -9.80
C ASP A 139 8.45 -26.98 -8.77
N GLY A 140 8.23 -27.23 -7.46
CA GLY A 140 8.76 -26.42 -6.38
C GLY A 140 7.90 -25.19 -6.03
N SER A 141 6.80 -24.96 -6.74
CA SER A 141 5.82 -23.93 -6.38
C SER A 141 4.86 -24.41 -5.29
N TYR A 142 3.97 -23.52 -4.83
CA TYR A 142 2.94 -23.84 -3.85
C TYR A 142 1.54 -23.52 -4.40
N ALA A 143 0.57 -24.35 -4.05
CA ALA A 143 -0.85 -24.05 -4.19
C ALA A 143 -1.39 -23.51 -2.86
N PHE A 144 -2.12 -22.40 -2.89
CA PHE A 144 -2.77 -21.84 -1.71
C PHE A 144 -4.29 -22.02 -1.81
N THR A 145 -4.91 -22.56 -0.75
CA THR A 145 -6.37 -22.67 -0.65
C THR A 145 -6.82 -22.16 0.72
N GLY A 146 -7.63 -21.11 0.72
CA GLY A 146 -8.14 -20.47 1.94
C GLY A 146 -8.93 -19.21 1.61
N THR A 147 -9.55 -18.62 2.63
CA THR A 147 -10.32 -17.38 2.51
C THR A 147 -9.78 -16.35 3.48
N LYS A 148 -9.31 -15.22 2.94
CA LYS A 148 -8.94 -14.05 3.72
C LYS A 148 -10.12 -13.10 3.83
N ILE A 149 -10.24 -12.46 4.99
CA ILE A 149 -11.23 -11.42 5.26
C ILE A 149 -10.52 -10.09 5.55
N PHE A 150 -11.23 -8.97 5.40
CA PHE A 150 -10.67 -7.63 5.62
C PHE A 150 -9.43 -7.28 4.78
N THR A 151 -9.37 -7.77 3.54
CA THR A 151 -8.31 -7.41 2.59
C THR A 151 -8.57 -6.01 2.03
N SER A 152 -7.85 -5.00 2.53
CA SER A 152 -7.90 -3.67 1.90
C SER A 152 -7.16 -3.71 0.56
N LEU A 153 -7.73 -3.10 -0.48
CA LEU A 153 -7.29 -3.18 -1.90
C LEU A 153 -7.49 -4.55 -2.57
N GLY A 154 -8.20 -5.49 -1.95
CA GLY A 154 -8.42 -6.84 -2.48
C GLY A 154 -9.83 -7.10 -3.02
#